data_AF-A0A1I1WRR3-F1
#
_entry.id   AF-A0A1I1WRR3-F1
#
_cell.length_a   1.000
_cell.length_b   1.000
_cell.length_c   1.000
_cell.angle_alpha   90.00
_cell.angle_beta   90.00
_cell.angle_gamma   90.00
#
_symmetry.space_group_name_H-M   'P 1'
#
loop_
_entity.id
_entity.type
_entity.pdbx_description
1 polymer ?
#
loop_
_entity_poly.entity_id
_entity_poly.type
_entity_poly.pdbx_seq_one_letter_code
_entity_poly.pdbx_strand_id
1 'polypeptide(L)'
;MKLNSKHLFLNLVVVFFSMTLSAQEAKKDLKQTAPKPLYRDPIFDGAADPTIIWNKKEKLWFMFYTNRRANDSTAKGITWVHGTKIGIAVSKDGAKWTYKDTCNIDYKLKDITYWAPDVIEYQNKYHMYLTIVPGIFNDWYHPRSIIHLTSSNLMDWKFESELKLASERCIDASVFRLPNGTWRMFYNNENDGKSIYYVDSNDLYNWKDSGTKIIKDRGEGPKVFFWKGKNWLISDSWRGLNVYSSEDFLNWNRQEKNILQLPGSGQDDKVIGGHADIVVNDGKAYIFYFTHPGRTPENKGVDSYETKRSSIQVAELEYNNGEISCNRDKSVQINLKQ
;
A
#
# COMPACT_ATOMS: atom_id res chain seq x y z
N MET A 1 -25.77 72.82 52.69
CA MET A 1 -25.99 73.48 51.39
C MET A 1 -24.78 73.22 50.50
N LYS A 2 -25.01 72.49 49.39
CA LYS A 2 -24.27 72.40 48.12
C LYS A 2 -22.83 71.84 48.04
N LEU A 3 -22.77 70.55 47.73
CA LEU A 3 -22.17 69.83 46.58
C LEU A 3 -20.92 70.35 45.81
N ASN A 4 -20.06 69.34 45.54
CA ASN A 4 -19.44 68.90 44.26
C ASN A 4 -18.16 69.52 43.68
N SER A 5 -17.13 68.65 43.58
CA SER A 5 -16.43 68.30 42.32
C SER A 5 -15.74 66.93 42.54
N LYS A 6 -16.36 65.78 42.22
CA LYS A 6 -16.36 65.02 40.96
C LYS A 6 -14.99 64.80 40.28
N HIS A 7 -14.60 63.51 40.31
CA HIS A 7 -13.86 62.75 39.30
C HIS A 7 -12.39 63.09 39.08
N LEU A 8 -11.51 62.12 39.34
CA LEU A 8 -10.71 61.44 38.31
C LEU A 8 -9.54 60.66 38.93
N PHE A 9 -9.78 59.61 39.71
CA PHE A 9 -8.75 58.59 39.99
C PHE A 9 -9.39 57.23 40.24
N LEU A 10 -10.10 56.75 39.22
CA LEU A 10 -10.48 55.35 39.10
C LEU A 10 -10.17 54.96 37.65
N ASN A 11 -8.93 54.57 37.38
CA ASN A 11 -8.50 53.86 36.17
C ASN A 11 -7.00 53.59 36.25
N LEU A 12 -6.57 52.51 36.93
CA LEU A 12 -5.37 51.77 36.50
C LEU A 12 -5.16 50.42 37.23
N VAL A 13 -6.21 49.67 37.61
CA VAL A 13 -6.04 48.33 38.22
C VAL A 13 -6.92 47.25 37.57
N VAL A 14 -7.61 47.54 36.46
CA VAL A 14 -8.48 46.56 35.77
C VAL A 14 -8.00 46.24 34.34
N VAL A 15 -6.71 46.43 34.03
CA VAL A 15 -6.12 46.03 32.72
C VAL A 15 -4.95 45.07 32.93
N PHE A 16 -5.14 44.07 33.79
CA PHE A 16 -4.33 42.85 33.81
C PHE A 16 -5.22 41.60 33.88
N PHE A 17 -6.41 41.70 33.28
CA PHE A 17 -7.33 40.58 33.11
C PHE A 17 -7.88 40.57 31.68
N SER A 18 -6.99 40.56 30.70
CA SER A 18 -7.34 40.27 29.32
C SER A 18 -6.10 39.87 28.52
N MET A 19 -6.19 38.70 27.91
CA MET A 19 -5.27 38.16 26.90
C MET A 19 -3.98 37.50 27.39
N THR A 20 -4.09 36.48 28.25
CA THR A 20 -3.41 35.22 27.91
C THR A 20 -4.32 34.44 26.96
N LEU A 21 -4.50 34.98 25.75
CA LEU A 21 -4.81 34.13 24.62
C LEU A 21 -3.56 33.26 24.47
N SER A 22 -3.63 32.05 25.04
CA SER A 22 -2.82 30.95 24.55
C SER A 22 -3.11 30.89 23.06
N ALA A 23 -2.25 31.50 22.26
CA ALA A 23 -2.08 31.16 20.87
C ALA A 23 -1.61 29.71 20.86
N GLN A 24 -2.55 28.77 21.02
CA GLN A 24 -2.46 27.55 20.27
C GLN A 24 -2.46 28.03 18.83
N GLU A 25 -1.27 28.22 18.26
CA GLU A 25 -1.08 28.00 16.85
C GLU A 25 -1.67 26.62 16.59
N ALA A 26 -2.94 26.58 16.19
CA ALA A 26 -3.47 25.44 15.48
C ALA A 26 -2.53 25.32 14.29
N LYS A 27 -1.55 24.42 14.38
CA LYS A 27 -0.75 23.99 13.25
C LYS A 27 -1.77 23.66 12.19
N LYS A 28 -1.96 24.56 11.24
CA LYS A 28 -2.82 24.33 10.10
C LYS A 28 -2.16 23.14 9.42
N ASP A 29 -2.73 21.96 9.57
CA ASP A 29 -2.30 20.75 8.88
C ASP A 29 -2.36 21.10 7.38
N LEU A 30 -1.23 21.54 6.82
CA LEU A 30 -1.14 21.95 5.44
C LEU A 30 -1.18 20.69 4.59
N LYS A 31 -2.40 20.21 4.33
CA LYS A 31 -2.66 19.15 3.36
C LYS A 31 -1.94 19.50 2.06
N GLN A 32 -1.11 18.57 1.61
CA GLN A 32 -0.35 18.73 0.38
C GLN A 32 -1.13 18.06 -0.75
N THR A 33 -1.10 18.70 -1.92
CA THR A 33 -1.60 18.07 -3.14
C THR A 33 -0.59 17.01 -3.60
N ALA A 34 -1.02 15.76 -3.67
CA ALA A 34 -0.20 14.69 -4.24
C ALA A 34 -0.02 14.91 -5.76
N PRO A 35 1.19 14.76 -6.32
CA PRO A 35 1.43 14.84 -7.75
C PRO A 35 0.83 13.62 -8.48
N LYS A 36 0.71 13.73 -9.81
CA LYS A 36 0.27 12.65 -10.70
C LYS A 36 1.26 12.55 -11.87
N PRO A 37 2.11 11.51 -11.94
CA PRO A 37 2.20 10.36 -11.02
C PRO A 37 2.62 10.74 -9.61
N LEU A 38 2.29 9.90 -8.63
CA LEU A 38 2.72 10.07 -7.24
C LEU A 38 4.23 9.82 -7.11
N TYR A 39 4.70 8.74 -7.74
CA TYR A 39 6.10 8.32 -7.65
C TYR A 39 6.53 7.51 -8.88
N ARG A 40 7.77 7.74 -9.31
CA ARG A 40 8.50 6.93 -10.29
C ARG A 40 9.84 6.55 -9.71
N ASP A 41 10.21 5.29 -9.87
CA ASP A 41 11.50 4.79 -9.42
C ASP A 41 12.63 5.33 -10.32
N PRO A 42 13.64 6.02 -9.78
CA PRO A 42 14.70 6.61 -10.59
C PRO A 42 15.74 5.59 -11.07
N ILE A 43 15.72 4.36 -10.57
CA ILE A 43 16.76 3.35 -10.85
C ILE A 43 16.39 2.52 -12.08
N PHE A 44 15.23 1.87 -12.04
CA PHE A 44 14.73 0.96 -13.07
C PHE A 44 13.42 1.41 -13.71
N ASP A 45 12.76 2.45 -13.16
CA ASP A 45 11.47 3.00 -13.62
C ASP A 45 10.33 1.96 -13.68
N GLY A 46 10.37 0.99 -12.78
CA GLY A 46 9.39 -0.09 -12.69
C GLY A 46 8.81 -0.26 -11.29
N ALA A 47 8.41 0.83 -10.64
CA ALA A 47 7.76 0.78 -9.33
C ALA A 47 6.38 0.12 -9.43
N ALA A 48 6.17 -1.01 -8.75
CA ALA A 48 4.91 -1.74 -8.75
C ALA A 48 4.61 -2.32 -7.36
N ASP A 49 3.37 -2.76 -7.15
CA ASP A 49 2.94 -3.50 -5.95
C ASP A 49 3.36 -2.78 -4.63
N PRO A 50 2.90 -1.52 -4.42
CA PRO A 50 3.38 -0.70 -3.31
C PRO A 50 2.86 -1.23 -1.97
N THR A 51 3.60 -0.96 -0.87
CA THR A 51 3.14 -1.09 0.52
C THR A 51 3.65 0.07 1.35
N ILE A 52 2.77 0.71 2.11
CA ILE A 52 3.01 1.94 2.85
C ILE A 52 2.99 1.68 4.36
N ILE A 53 4.04 2.09 5.07
CA ILE A 53 4.13 1.94 6.52
C ILE A 53 4.93 3.06 7.18
N TRP A 54 4.59 3.39 8.43
CA TRP A 54 5.32 4.37 9.21
C TRP A 54 6.60 3.79 9.83
N ASN A 55 7.73 4.46 9.56
CA ASN A 55 8.99 4.20 10.26
C ASN A 55 9.05 5.05 11.54
N LYS A 56 8.89 4.39 12.71
CA LYS A 56 8.88 5.03 14.03
C LYS A 56 10.22 5.71 14.35
N LYS A 57 11.33 5.14 13.89
CA LYS A 57 12.69 5.64 14.18
C LYS A 57 13.02 6.86 13.32
N GLU A 58 12.76 6.78 12.01
CA GLU A 58 13.07 7.86 11.08
C GLU A 58 11.99 8.95 11.05
N LYS A 59 10.80 8.66 11.59
CA LYS A 59 9.63 9.55 11.53
C LYS A 59 9.28 9.94 10.09
N LEU A 60 9.27 8.93 9.23
CA LEU A 60 8.93 9.03 7.82
C LEU A 60 8.01 7.87 7.45
N TRP A 61 7.11 8.12 6.51
CA TRP A 61 6.39 7.09 5.79
C TRP A 61 7.35 6.44 4.80
N PHE A 62 7.33 5.11 4.76
CA PHE A 62 8.08 4.28 3.83
C PHE A 62 7.08 3.67 2.85
N MET A 63 7.43 3.68 1.57
CA MET A 63 6.78 2.94 0.50
C MET A 63 7.76 1.88 0.03
N PHE A 64 7.43 0.63 0.28
CA PHE A 64 8.07 -0.51 -0.35
C PHE A 64 7.41 -0.75 -1.71
N TYR A 65 8.17 -1.19 -2.71
CA TYR A 65 7.62 -1.54 -4.02
C TYR A 65 8.47 -2.63 -4.69
N THR A 66 7.83 -3.51 -5.46
CA THR A 66 8.53 -4.36 -6.41
C THR A 66 9.29 -3.47 -7.39
N ASN A 67 10.62 -3.59 -7.44
CA ASN A 67 11.46 -2.79 -8.33
C ASN A 67 11.69 -3.55 -9.65
N ARG A 68 10.71 -3.49 -10.56
CA ARG A 68 10.78 -4.13 -11.88
C ARG A 68 11.84 -3.43 -12.74
N ARG A 69 12.63 -4.20 -13.49
CA ARG A 69 13.74 -3.69 -14.30
C ARG A 69 13.30 -3.15 -15.66
N ALA A 70 12.39 -2.16 -15.67
CA ALA A 70 11.74 -1.73 -16.91
C ALA A 70 12.71 -1.13 -17.95
N ASN A 71 13.76 -0.44 -17.51
CA ASN A 71 14.80 0.14 -18.37
C ASN A 71 15.98 -0.82 -18.70
N ASP A 72 15.92 -2.09 -18.28
CA ASP A 72 16.94 -3.08 -18.63
C ASP A 72 16.83 -3.46 -20.11
N SER A 73 17.72 -2.90 -20.93
CA SER A 73 17.76 -3.14 -22.38
C SER A 73 18.15 -4.57 -22.76
N THR A 74 18.64 -5.37 -21.81
CA THR A 74 19.00 -6.77 -22.04
C THR A 74 17.86 -7.73 -21.72
N ALA A 75 16.83 -7.25 -21.03
CA ALA A 75 15.68 -8.05 -20.64
C ALA A 75 14.84 -8.45 -21.86
N LYS A 76 14.65 -9.76 -22.05
CA LYS A 76 13.81 -10.37 -23.09
C LYS A 76 12.50 -10.88 -22.51
N GLY A 77 11.38 -10.65 -23.20
CA GLY A 77 10.07 -11.12 -22.76
C GLY A 77 9.74 -10.60 -21.37
N ILE A 78 9.48 -11.50 -20.42
CA ILE A 78 9.09 -11.13 -19.05
C ILE A 78 10.26 -11.05 -18.06
N THR A 79 11.49 -11.26 -18.51
CA THR A 79 12.65 -11.31 -17.59
C THR A 79 12.86 -10.02 -16.79
N TRP A 80 12.37 -8.87 -17.27
CA TRP A 80 12.39 -7.58 -16.56
C TRP A 80 11.55 -7.56 -15.28
N VAL A 81 10.57 -8.47 -15.12
CA VAL A 81 9.83 -8.63 -13.86
C VAL A 81 10.47 -9.63 -12.90
N HIS A 82 11.47 -10.39 -13.32
CA HIS A 82 12.22 -11.30 -12.44
C HIS A 82 13.53 -10.66 -11.99
N GLY A 83 14.28 -11.23 -11.04
CA GLY A 83 15.53 -10.71 -10.47
C GLY A 83 15.36 -9.36 -9.73
N THR A 84 14.13 -9.04 -9.35
CA THR A 84 13.77 -7.74 -8.78
C THR A 84 14.20 -7.62 -7.35
N LYS A 85 14.52 -6.39 -6.94
CA LYS A 85 14.67 -6.00 -5.54
C LYS A 85 13.35 -5.41 -5.01
N ILE A 86 13.28 -5.21 -3.69
CA ILE A 86 12.26 -4.33 -3.10
C ILE A 86 12.87 -2.94 -2.93
N GLY A 87 12.34 -1.97 -3.67
CA GLY A 87 12.71 -0.56 -3.57
C GLY A 87 12.02 0.13 -2.40
N ILE A 88 12.60 1.22 -1.93
CA ILE A 88 12.12 2.03 -0.81
C ILE A 88 12.09 3.50 -1.25
N ALA A 89 10.92 4.11 -1.14
CA ALA A 89 10.76 5.56 -1.19
C ALA A 89 10.25 6.06 0.16
N VAL A 90 10.58 7.30 0.53
CA VAL A 90 10.18 7.90 1.80
C VAL A 90 9.41 9.21 1.61
N SER A 91 8.51 9.49 2.55
CA SER A 91 7.71 10.70 2.59
C SER A 91 7.49 11.19 4.02
N LYS A 92 7.34 12.51 4.19
CA LYS A 92 6.91 13.10 5.46
C LYS A 92 5.39 13.14 5.62
N ASP A 93 4.67 13.21 4.51
CA ASP A 93 3.25 13.56 4.44
C ASP A 93 2.42 12.62 3.55
N GLY A 94 3.06 11.69 2.84
CA GLY A 94 2.43 10.81 1.86
C GLY A 94 2.14 11.46 0.51
N ALA A 95 2.40 12.76 0.34
CA ALA A 95 2.21 13.48 -0.92
C ALA A 95 3.48 13.49 -1.77
N LYS A 96 4.64 13.70 -1.15
CA LYS A 96 5.92 13.79 -1.87
C LYS A 96 6.83 12.65 -1.47
N TRP A 97 7.25 11.86 -2.45
CA TRP A 97 8.05 10.67 -2.24
C TRP A 97 9.44 10.85 -2.84
N THR A 98 10.46 10.37 -2.15
CA THR A 98 11.86 10.41 -2.61
C THR A 98 12.46 9.04 -2.46
N TYR A 99 13.16 8.57 -3.50
CA TYR A 99 13.90 7.32 -3.45
C TYR A 99 14.88 7.32 -2.27
N LYS A 100 14.93 6.21 -1.53
CA LYS A 100 15.86 6.00 -0.43
C LYS A 100 16.92 4.97 -0.81
N ASP A 101 16.50 3.72 -1.03
CA ASP A 101 17.38 2.60 -1.38
C ASP A 101 16.54 1.37 -1.79
N THR A 102 17.14 0.19 -1.78
CA THR A 102 16.49 -1.12 -1.77
C THR A 102 16.66 -1.82 -0.42
N CYS A 103 15.76 -2.73 -0.08
CA CYS A 103 15.88 -3.55 1.13
C CYS A 103 17.17 -4.39 1.10
N ASN A 104 17.84 -4.49 2.24
CA ASN A 104 18.87 -5.48 2.50
C ASN A 104 18.21 -6.73 3.11
N ILE A 105 18.08 -7.81 2.33
CA ILE A 105 17.39 -9.04 2.75
C ILE A 105 18.41 -10.16 2.91
N ASP A 106 18.54 -10.70 4.12
CA ASP A 106 19.41 -11.86 4.40
C ASP A 106 18.71 -13.17 4.01
N TYR A 107 18.47 -13.33 2.70
CA TYR A 107 17.94 -14.55 2.10
C TYR A 107 18.76 -14.89 0.86
N LYS A 108 19.58 -15.94 0.95
CA LYS A 108 20.60 -16.25 -0.05
C LYS A 108 20.10 -17.29 -1.04
N LEU A 109 19.72 -16.80 -2.21
CA LEU A 109 19.45 -17.61 -3.39
C LEU A 109 19.99 -16.87 -4.62
N LYS A 110 20.58 -17.60 -5.56
CA LYS A 110 21.10 -17.00 -6.80
C LYS A 110 19.93 -16.47 -7.64
N ASP A 111 20.10 -15.29 -8.23
CA ASP A 111 19.16 -14.67 -9.19
C ASP A 111 17.72 -14.54 -8.65
N ILE A 112 17.58 -14.38 -7.34
CA ILE A 112 16.28 -14.28 -6.67
C ILE A 112 15.46 -13.10 -7.17
N THR A 113 14.15 -13.33 -7.26
CA THR A 113 13.15 -12.28 -7.49
C THR A 113 12.34 -12.04 -6.22
N TYR A 114 12.18 -10.78 -5.83
CA TYR A 114 11.31 -10.35 -4.75
C TYR A 114 10.09 -9.60 -5.28
N TRP A 115 8.88 -10.01 -4.88
CA TRP A 115 7.62 -9.43 -5.34
C TRP A 115 6.67 -9.09 -4.19
N ALA A 116 5.91 -8.01 -4.39
CA ALA A 116 4.70 -7.66 -3.63
C ALA A 116 4.87 -7.82 -2.11
N PRO A 117 5.70 -6.98 -1.46
CA PRO A 117 5.90 -7.03 -0.02
C PRO A 117 4.62 -6.59 0.69
N ASP A 118 4.19 -7.30 1.74
CA ASP A 118 3.25 -6.77 2.74
C ASP A 118 3.96 -6.63 4.08
N VAL A 119 3.88 -5.44 4.66
CA VAL A 119 4.68 -5.03 5.81
C VAL A 119 3.76 -4.52 6.91
N ILE A 120 3.93 -5.06 8.11
CA ILE A 120 3.20 -4.66 9.31
C ILE A 120 4.15 -4.41 10.47
N GLU A 121 3.67 -3.69 11.48
CA GLU A 121 4.37 -3.52 12.75
C GLU A 121 3.58 -4.20 13.87
N TYR A 122 4.29 -4.94 14.71
CA TYR A 122 3.73 -5.50 15.93
C TYR A 122 4.80 -5.57 17.01
N GLN A 123 4.45 -5.09 18.22
CA GLN A 123 5.34 -5.12 19.39
C GLN A 123 6.75 -4.55 19.13
N ASN A 124 6.83 -3.41 18.44
CA ASN A 124 8.07 -2.72 18.05
C ASN A 124 8.99 -3.52 17.11
N LYS A 125 8.44 -4.52 16.41
CA LYS A 125 9.12 -5.26 15.35
C LYS A 125 8.34 -5.12 14.06
N TYR A 126 9.06 -4.95 12.96
CA TYR A 126 8.46 -4.97 11.63
C TYR A 126 8.51 -6.39 11.07
N HIS A 127 7.43 -6.82 10.45
CA HIS A 127 7.30 -8.11 9.79
C HIS A 127 6.97 -7.86 8.32
N MET A 128 7.68 -8.54 7.42
CA MET A 128 7.39 -8.53 5.99
C MET A 128 7.09 -9.95 5.53
N TYR A 129 6.03 -10.08 4.73
CA TYR A 129 5.68 -11.29 4.01
C TYR A 129 5.90 -11.01 2.53
N LEU A 130 6.81 -11.77 1.93
CA LEU A 130 7.38 -11.44 0.64
C LEU A 130 7.34 -12.63 -0.30
N THR A 131 6.85 -12.40 -1.52
CA THR A 131 6.83 -13.44 -2.56
C THR A 131 8.23 -13.63 -3.12
N ILE A 132 8.68 -14.89 -3.16
CA ILE A 132 9.94 -15.33 -3.73
C ILE A 132 9.70 -16.09 -5.02
N VAL A 133 10.52 -15.77 -6.02
CA VAL A 133 10.71 -16.57 -7.23
C VAL A 133 12.17 -17.01 -7.28
N PRO A 134 12.43 -18.32 -7.44
CA PRO A 134 13.79 -18.85 -7.37
C PRO A 134 14.54 -18.71 -8.71
N GLY A 135 14.56 -17.51 -9.30
CA GLY A 135 15.35 -17.24 -10.50
C GLY A 135 14.79 -16.16 -11.41
N ILE A 136 15.47 -16.02 -12.56
CA ILE A 136 15.07 -15.19 -13.69
C ILE A 136 14.60 -16.09 -14.82
N PHE A 137 13.30 -16.00 -15.13
CA PHE A 137 12.66 -16.81 -16.15
C PHE A 137 12.08 -16.00 -17.29
N ASN A 138 11.93 -16.62 -18.45
CA ASN A 138 11.32 -16.05 -19.65
C ASN A 138 9.85 -16.49 -19.85
N ASP A 139 9.32 -17.33 -18.96
CA ASP A 139 7.91 -17.71 -18.90
C ASP A 139 7.38 -17.66 -17.45
N TRP A 140 6.08 -17.87 -17.27
CA TRP A 140 5.39 -17.66 -15.99
C TRP A 140 5.34 -18.89 -15.06
N TYR A 141 5.49 -20.11 -15.61
CA TYR A 141 5.16 -21.33 -14.86
C TYR A 141 6.35 -21.84 -14.04
N HIS A 142 6.73 -21.06 -13.02
CA HIS A 142 7.78 -21.41 -12.07
C HIS A 142 7.30 -21.35 -10.61
N PRO A 143 7.97 -22.06 -9.68
CA PRO A 143 7.62 -22.06 -8.26
C PRO A 143 7.56 -20.65 -7.66
N ARG A 144 6.65 -20.46 -6.71
CA ARG A 144 6.55 -19.23 -5.90
C ARG A 144 6.28 -19.62 -4.45
N SER A 145 7.01 -19.01 -3.52
CA SER A 145 6.80 -19.17 -2.09
C SER A 145 6.65 -17.81 -1.42
N ILE A 146 6.07 -17.79 -0.22
CA ILE A 146 6.02 -16.59 0.62
C ILE A 146 6.98 -16.82 1.77
N ILE A 147 7.92 -15.90 1.98
CA ILE A 147 8.83 -15.92 3.12
C ILE A 147 8.42 -14.89 4.16
N HIS A 148 8.74 -15.18 5.41
CA HIS A 148 8.64 -14.27 6.54
C HIS A 148 10.01 -13.65 6.84
N LEU A 149 10.04 -12.33 6.88
CA LEU A 149 11.19 -11.52 7.25
C LEU A 149 10.85 -10.64 8.45
N THR A 150 11.85 -10.29 9.26
CA THR A 150 11.70 -9.28 10.31
C THR A 150 12.76 -8.21 10.27
N SER A 151 12.42 -7.01 10.75
CA SER A 151 13.31 -5.86 10.79
C SER A 151 13.05 -4.99 12.02
N SER A 152 14.10 -4.30 12.48
CA SER A 152 14.01 -3.23 13.50
C SER A 152 14.06 -1.82 12.91
N ASN A 153 14.38 -1.68 11.61
CA ASN A 153 14.65 -0.39 10.99
C ASN A 153 14.00 -0.20 9.60
N LEU A 154 13.26 -1.19 9.10
CA LEU A 154 12.62 -1.20 7.78
C LEU A 154 13.60 -1.20 6.59
N MET A 155 14.89 -1.44 6.83
CA MET A 155 15.95 -1.48 5.82
C MET A 155 16.61 -2.86 5.76
N ASP A 156 17.02 -3.37 6.93
CA ASP A 156 17.69 -4.66 7.08
C ASP A 156 16.69 -5.70 7.54
N TRP A 157 16.58 -6.78 6.77
CA TRP A 157 15.57 -7.82 6.92
C TRP A 157 16.24 -9.16 7.19
N LYS A 158 15.98 -9.69 8.37
CA LYS A 158 16.37 -11.04 8.78
C LYS A 158 15.34 -12.03 8.25
N PHE A 159 15.80 -13.09 7.60
CA PHE A 159 14.96 -14.24 7.28
C PHE A 159 14.56 -15.01 8.53
N GLU A 160 13.27 -15.33 8.65
CA GLU A 160 12.74 -16.16 9.73
C GLU A 160 12.28 -17.53 9.21
N SER A 161 11.43 -17.58 8.17
CA SER A 161 10.89 -18.82 7.65
C SER A 161 10.35 -18.70 6.22
N GLU A 162 10.21 -19.84 5.54
CA GLU A 162 9.37 -19.97 4.35
C GLU A 162 8.04 -20.61 4.75
N LEU A 163 6.92 -20.06 4.29
CA LEU A 163 5.59 -20.50 4.68
C LEU A 163 5.16 -21.74 3.91
N LYS A 164 4.57 -22.70 4.61
CA LYS A 164 3.89 -23.86 4.02
C LYS A 164 2.42 -23.49 3.79
N LEU A 165 2.08 -23.25 2.53
CA LEU A 165 0.75 -22.81 2.09
C LEU A 165 0.08 -23.89 1.25
N ALA A 166 -1.10 -23.58 0.72
CA ALA A 166 -1.93 -24.53 -0.03
C ALA A 166 -1.26 -25.09 -1.30
N SER A 167 -0.24 -24.43 -1.85
CA SER A 167 0.55 -24.93 -2.97
C SER A 167 1.94 -24.28 -3.08
N GLU A 168 2.74 -24.76 -4.03
CA GLU A 168 4.07 -24.22 -4.40
C GLU A 168 4.02 -23.04 -5.40
N ARG A 169 2.85 -22.42 -5.55
CA ARG A 169 2.61 -21.24 -6.39
C ARG A 169 1.70 -20.24 -5.69
N CYS A 170 2.09 -19.87 -4.48
CA CYS A 170 1.39 -18.89 -3.67
C CYS A 170 2.14 -17.55 -3.68
N ILE A 171 1.41 -16.46 -3.84
CA ILE A 171 1.94 -15.09 -3.97
C ILE A 171 1.08 -14.08 -3.20
N ASP A 172 1.59 -12.87 -3.10
CA ASP A 172 0.87 -11.66 -2.69
C ASP A 172 0.18 -11.79 -1.33
N ALA A 173 0.97 -11.82 -0.27
CA ALA A 173 0.46 -11.82 1.09
C ALA A 173 -0.26 -10.50 1.41
N SER A 174 -1.30 -10.57 2.25
CA SER A 174 -1.80 -9.44 3.02
C SER A 174 -2.14 -9.89 4.43
N VAL A 175 -1.40 -9.38 5.41
CA VAL A 175 -1.55 -9.74 6.81
C VAL A 175 -2.43 -8.73 7.52
N PHE A 176 -3.43 -9.25 8.23
CA PHE A 176 -4.39 -8.47 8.96
C PHE A 176 -4.56 -9.03 10.39
N ARG A 177 -4.70 -8.13 11.37
CA ARG A 177 -4.99 -8.52 12.75
C ARG A 177 -6.49 -8.63 12.95
N LEU A 178 -6.97 -9.81 13.28
CA LEU A 178 -8.39 -10.06 13.52
C LEU A 178 -8.86 -9.41 14.84
N PRO A 179 -10.18 -9.16 15.00
CA PRO A 179 -10.73 -8.55 16.22
C PRO A 179 -10.46 -9.34 17.51
N ASN A 180 -10.28 -10.67 17.41
CA ASN A 180 -9.92 -11.54 18.53
C ASN A 180 -8.44 -11.43 18.94
N GLY A 181 -7.64 -10.61 18.23
CA GLY A 181 -6.24 -10.38 18.50
C GLY A 181 -5.26 -11.31 17.78
N THR A 182 -5.75 -12.37 17.09
CA THR A 182 -4.92 -13.25 16.25
C THR A 182 -4.68 -12.62 14.89
N TRP A 183 -3.86 -13.27 14.07
CA TRP A 183 -3.46 -12.80 12.75
C TRP A 183 -3.98 -13.72 11.67
N ARG A 184 -4.35 -13.11 10.54
CA ARG A 184 -4.72 -13.81 9.31
C ARG A 184 -3.91 -13.26 8.16
N MET A 185 -3.29 -14.13 7.38
CA MET A 185 -2.69 -13.77 6.09
C MET A 185 -3.60 -14.26 4.98
N PHE A 186 -4.01 -13.33 4.12
CA PHE A 186 -4.68 -13.62 2.85
C PHE A 186 -3.62 -13.72 1.76
N TYR A 187 -3.78 -14.66 0.83
CA TYR A 187 -2.80 -14.84 -0.24
C TYR A 187 -3.45 -15.42 -1.49
N ASN A 188 -2.81 -15.20 -2.64
CA ASN A 188 -3.23 -15.79 -3.90
C ASN A 188 -2.68 -17.21 -4.06
N ASN A 189 -3.51 -18.14 -4.53
CA ASN A 189 -3.11 -19.48 -4.93
C ASN A 189 -3.24 -19.64 -6.45
N GLU A 190 -2.12 -19.53 -7.17
CA GLU A 190 -2.15 -19.55 -8.63
C GLU A 190 -2.58 -20.90 -9.19
N ASN A 191 -2.20 -22.00 -8.53
CA ASN A 191 -2.55 -23.36 -8.94
C ASN A 191 -4.04 -23.65 -8.83
N ASP A 192 -4.79 -22.87 -8.06
CA ASP A 192 -6.24 -23.03 -7.94
C ASP A 192 -6.99 -21.81 -8.49
N GLY A 193 -6.74 -21.53 -9.77
CA GLY A 193 -7.45 -20.51 -10.54
C GLY A 193 -7.13 -19.08 -10.13
N LYS A 194 -5.97 -18.84 -9.47
CA LYS A 194 -5.62 -17.56 -8.84
C LYS A 194 -6.72 -17.05 -7.91
N SER A 195 -7.17 -17.93 -7.02
CA SER A 195 -8.15 -17.62 -5.98
C SER A 195 -7.47 -17.14 -4.69
N ILE A 196 -8.22 -16.53 -3.78
CA ILE A 196 -7.68 -16.06 -2.50
C ILE A 196 -7.98 -17.08 -1.40
N TYR A 197 -6.93 -17.42 -0.67
CA TYR A 197 -6.90 -18.31 0.50
C TYR A 197 -6.53 -17.52 1.76
N TYR A 198 -6.59 -18.18 2.92
CA TYR A 198 -6.02 -17.63 4.15
C TYR A 198 -5.32 -18.67 5.02
N VAL A 199 -4.40 -18.20 5.85
CA VAL A 199 -3.77 -18.93 6.96
C VAL A 199 -3.87 -18.08 8.24
N ASP A 200 -3.93 -18.73 9.40
CA ASP A 200 -4.04 -18.05 10.70
C ASP A 200 -2.79 -18.24 11.56
N SER A 201 -2.45 -17.25 12.36
CA SER A 201 -1.32 -17.27 13.29
C SER A 201 -1.65 -16.56 14.60
N ASN A 202 -1.08 -17.04 15.70
CA ASN A 202 -1.17 -16.36 17.00
C ASN A 202 0.00 -15.37 17.22
N ASP A 203 1.10 -15.53 16.50
CA ASP A 203 2.38 -14.90 16.84
C ASP A 203 3.12 -14.26 15.66
N LEU A 204 2.59 -14.37 14.43
CA LEU A 204 3.25 -13.95 13.17
C LEU A 204 4.47 -14.79 12.78
N TYR A 205 4.73 -15.94 13.39
CA TYR A 205 5.83 -16.84 13.01
C TYR A 205 5.30 -18.20 12.58
N ASN A 206 4.30 -18.70 13.30
CA ASN A 206 3.71 -20.01 13.10
C ASN A 206 2.34 -19.85 12.45
N TRP A 207 2.23 -20.29 11.20
CA TRP A 207 1.01 -20.20 10.40
C TRP A 207 0.36 -21.57 10.26
N LYS A 208 -0.94 -21.63 10.50
CA LYS A 208 -1.78 -22.81 10.27
C LYS A 208 -2.57 -22.59 8.99
N ASP A 209 -2.30 -23.42 7.98
CA ASP A 209 -3.09 -23.40 6.76
C ASP A 209 -4.52 -23.85 7.03
N SER A 210 -5.47 -23.03 6.58
CA SER A 210 -6.89 -23.36 6.65
C SER A 210 -7.30 -24.31 5.52
N GLY A 211 -6.50 -24.40 4.45
CA GLY A 211 -6.86 -25.08 3.20
C GLY A 211 -8.10 -24.47 2.53
N THR A 212 -8.55 -23.29 2.98
CA THR A 212 -9.86 -22.74 2.64
C THR A 212 -9.73 -21.61 1.62
N LYS A 213 -10.40 -21.81 0.49
CA LYS A 213 -10.63 -20.78 -0.52
C LYS A 213 -11.78 -19.87 -0.11
N ILE A 214 -11.52 -18.58 0.02
CA ILE A 214 -12.52 -17.59 0.49
C ILE A 214 -13.02 -16.67 -0.63
N ILE A 215 -12.23 -16.47 -1.69
CA ILE A 215 -12.66 -15.75 -2.90
C ILE A 215 -12.29 -16.58 -4.12
N LYS A 216 -13.30 -16.93 -4.92
CA LYS A 216 -13.16 -17.78 -6.12
C LYS A 216 -12.86 -16.98 -7.38
N ASP A 217 -13.17 -15.69 -7.37
CA ASP A 217 -12.90 -14.82 -8.51
C ASP A 217 -11.40 -14.81 -8.80
N ARG A 218 -11.07 -14.96 -10.08
CA ARG A 218 -9.68 -14.92 -10.56
C ARG A 218 -9.09 -13.52 -10.32
N GLY A 219 -7.99 -13.44 -9.60
CA GLY A 219 -7.27 -12.19 -9.31
C GLY A 219 -5.96 -12.42 -8.55
N GLU A 220 -5.30 -11.36 -8.10
CA GLU A 220 -4.10 -11.40 -7.25
C GLU A 220 -4.05 -10.15 -6.35
N GLY A 221 -2.97 -9.95 -5.60
CA GLY A 221 -2.81 -8.76 -4.75
C GLY A 221 -3.95 -8.48 -3.78
N PRO A 222 -4.34 -9.44 -2.91
CA PRO A 222 -5.32 -9.15 -1.88
C PRO A 222 -4.77 -8.04 -0.97
N LYS A 223 -5.59 -7.04 -0.63
CA LYS A 223 -5.31 -6.11 0.46
C LYS A 223 -6.51 -5.96 1.37
N VAL A 224 -6.34 -6.33 2.64
CA VAL A 224 -7.40 -6.26 3.65
C VAL A 224 -7.23 -5.03 4.54
N PHE A 225 -8.33 -4.32 4.80
CA PHE A 225 -8.37 -3.15 5.68
C PHE A 225 -9.76 -2.96 6.29
N PHE A 226 -9.81 -2.24 7.42
CA PHE A 226 -11.06 -1.86 8.06
C PHE A 226 -11.34 -0.37 7.85
N TRP A 227 -12.50 -0.03 7.32
CA TRP A 227 -12.89 1.36 7.10
C TRP A 227 -14.40 1.52 7.08
N LYS A 228 -14.92 2.62 7.64
CA LYS A 228 -16.35 2.93 7.74
C LYS A 228 -17.19 1.80 8.38
N GLY A 229 -16.62 1.15 9.41
CA GLY A 229 -17.32 0.12 10.17
C GLY A 229 -17.38 -1.26 9.50
N LYS A 230 -16.65 -1.47 8.40
CA LYS A 230 -16.70 -2.71 7.62
C LYS A 230 -15.30 -3.20 7.27
N ASN A 231 -15.16 -4.51 7.09
CA ASN A 231 -13.94 -5.13 6.60
C ASN A 231 -13.99 -5.18 5.07
N TRP A 232 -12.92 -4.73 4.45
CA TRP A 232 -12.78 -4.64 3.00
C TRP A 232 -11.60 -5.47 2.52
N LEU A 233 -11.74 -6.02 1.32
CA LEU A 233 -10.65 -6.64 0.59
C LEU A 233 -10.65 -6.09 -0.84
N ILE A 234 -9.48 -5.66 -1.30
CA ILE A 234 -9.24 -5.28 -2.70
C ILE A 234 -8.40 -6.38 -3.36
N SER A 235 -8.66 -6.70 -4.63
CA SER A 235 -7.79 -7.59 -5.41
C SER A 235 -7.67 -7.15 -6.86
N ASP A 236 -6.49 -7.31 -7.45
CA ASP A 236 -6.24 -7.04 -8.86
C ASP A 236 -6.83 -8.16 -9.72
N SER A 237 -7.68 -7.79 -10.68
CA SER A 237 -8.29 -8.74 -11.61
C SER A 237 -7.81 -8.57 -13.05
N TRP A 238 -6.77 -7.76 -13.26
CA TRP A 238 -6.28 -7.26 -14.55
C TRP A 238 -7.37 -6.58 -15.40
N ARG A 239 -8.42 -6.08 -14.74
CA ARG A 239 -9.52 -5.29 -15.31
C ARG A 239 -9.98 -4.23 -14.31
N GLY A 240 -9.03 -3.56 -13.70
CA GLY A 240 -9.22 -2.80 -12.46
C GLY A 240 -9.29 -3.70 -11.24
N LEU A 241 -9.65 -3.10 -10.12
CA LEU A 241 -9.60 -3.74 -8.82
C LEU A 241 -10.99 -4.15 -8.33
N ASN A 242 -11.10 -5.42 -7.98
CA ASN A 242 -12.26 -5.97 -7.31
C ASN A 242 -12.37 -5.37 -5.91
N VAL A 243 -13.61 -5.17 -5.44
CA VAL A 243 -13.90 -4.72 -4.08
C VAL A 243 -14.80 -5.75 -3.41
N TYR A 244 -14.40 -6.22 -2.24
CA TYR A 244 -15.19 -7.13 -1.42
C TYR A 244 -15.39 -6.54 -0.04
N SER A 245 -16.45 -7.00 0.61
CA SER A 245 -16.71 -6.68 2.00
C SER A 245 -17.15 -7.88 2.80
N SER A 246 -16.79 -7.93 4.08
CA SER A 246 -17.07 -9.06 4.96
C SER A 246 -17.37 -8.61 6.39
N GLU A 247 -18.19 -9.38 7.09
CA GLU A 247 -18.45 -9.20 8.53
C GLU A 247 -17.56 -10.12 9.38
N ASP A 248 -17.00 -11.19 8.80
CA ASP A 248 -16.36 -12.30 9.53
C ASP A 248 -14.99 -12.72 8.98
N PHE A 249 -14.49 -12.02 7.95
CA PHE A 249 -13.23 -12.31 7.25
C PHE A 249 -13.17 -13.67 6.54
N LEU A 250 -14.32 -14.34 6.39
CA LEU A 250 -14.45 -15.65 5.74
C LEU A 250 -15.39 -15.56 4.54
N ASN A 251 -16.54 -14.93 4.74
CA ASN A 251 -17.58 -14.74 3.73
C ASN A 251 -17.46 -13.33 3.15
N TRP A 252 -16.97 -13.27 1.91
CA TRP A 252 -16.70 -12.02 1.21
C TRP A 252 -17.77 -11.74 0.15
N ASN A 253 -18.48 -10.63 0.31
CA ASN A 253 -19.49 -10.15 -0.63
C ASN A 253 -18.82 -9.25 -1.66
N ARG A 254 -18.88 -9.65 -2.91
CA ARG A 254 -18.32 -8.92 -4.04
C ARG A 254 -19.22 -7.71 -4.40
N GLN A 255 -18.64 -6.52 -4.45
CA GLN A 255 -19.26 -5.37 -5.08
C GLN A 255 -19.30 -5.58 -6.60
N GLU A 256 -20.40 -5.20 -7.24
CA GLU A 256 -20.61 -5.38 -8.68
C GLU A 256 -19.54 -4.66 -9.52
N LYS A 257 -19.21 -3.42 -9.16
CA LYS A 257 -18.28 -2.56 -9.89
C LYS A 257 -16.86 -2.68 -9.36
N ASN A 258 -15.91 -2.74 -10.29
CA ASN A 258 -14.49 -2.54 -10.00
C ASN A 258 -14.18 -1.06 -9.86
N ILE A 259 -13.21 -0.74 -9.00
CA ILE A 259 -12.56 0.57 -8.99
C ILE A 259 -11.34 0.54 -9.91
N LEU A 260 -10.91 1.72 -10.39
CA LEU A 260 -9.72 1.86 -11.25
C LEU A 260 -9.74 1.02 -12.55
N GLN A 261 -10.92 0.57 -12.99
CA GLN A 261 -11.13 -0.15 -14.24
C GLN A 261 -11.07 0.78 -15.46
N LEU A 262 -11.54 2.02 -15.32
CA LEU A 262 -11.52 2.99 -16.40
C LEU A 262 -10.24 3.83 -16.35
N PRO A 263 -9.63 4.14 -17.51
CA PRO A 263 -8.57 5.14 -17.62
C PRO A 263 -8.92 6.46 -16.95
N GLY A 264 -7.96 7.07 -16.27
CA GLY A 264 -8.03 8.47 -15.84
C GLY A 264 -7.44 9.42 -16.88
N SER A 265 -7.20 10.67 -16.45
CA SER A 265 -6.67 11.77 -17.27
C SER A 265 -5.22 12.15 -16.93
N GLY A 266 -4.72 11.75 -15.75
CA GLY A 266 -3.35 12.02 -15.30
C GLY A 266 -2.30 11.41 -16.24
N GLN A 267 -1.12 12.03 -16.36
CA GLN A 267 -0.10 11.69 -17.38
C GLN A 267 0.19 10.19 -17.48
N ASP A 268 0.41 9.51 -16.34
CA ASP A 268 0.70 8.08 -16.27
C ASP A 268 -0.52 7.24 -15.79
N ASP A 269 -1.71 7.83 -15.74
CA ASP A 269 -2.89 7.26 -15.10
C ASP A 269 -4.01 6.89 -16.11
N LYS A 270 -3.66 6.83 -17.40
CA LYS A 270 -4.58 6.62 -18.55
C LYS A 270 -4.83 5.15 -18.91
N VAL A 271 -4.58 4.26 -17.97
CA VAL A 271 -4.76 2.80 -18.12
C VAL A 271 -5.38 2.24 -16.84
N ILE A 272 -5.74 0.96 -16.84
CA ILE A 272 -6.24 0.28 -15.63
C ILE A 272 -5.23 0.39 -14.47
N GLY A 273 -5.73 0.54 -13.24
CA GLY A 273 -4.91 0.40 -12.04
C GLY A 273 -4.66 -1.07 -11.70
N GLY A 274 -3.45 -1.38 -11.22
CA GLY A 274 -3.07 -2.73 -10.76
C GLY A 274 -2.92 -2.81 -9.24
N HIS A 275 -2.33 -3.92 -8.76
CA HIS A 275 -2.03 -4.22 -7.35
C HIS A 275 -1.81 -2.97 -6.49
N ALA A 276 -2.54 -2.91 -5.36
CA ALA A 276 -2.63 -1.72 -4.55
C ALA A 276 -2.43 -2.01 -3.06
N ASP A 277 -2.02 -0.97 -2.35
CA ASP A 277 -2.08 -0.89 -0.89
C ASP A 277 -3.06 0.22 -0.46
N ILE A 278 -3.59 0.07 0.75
CA ILE A 278 -4.57 0.98 1.35
C ILE A 278 -4.04 1.50 2.67
N VAL A 279 -4.00 2.82 2.82
CA VAL A 279 -3.74 3.47 4.10
C VAL A 279 -5.02 4.14 4.61
N VAL A 280 -5.54 3.63 5.73
CA VAL A 280 -6.60 4.30 6.49
C VAL A 280 -5.96 5.25 7.49
N ASN A 281 -6.19 6.55 7.34
CA ASN A 281 -5.59 7.58 8.18
C ASN A 281 -6.57 8.73 8.43
N ASP A 282 -6.73 9.11 9.70
CA ASP A 282 -7.62 10.20 10.13
C ASP A 282 -9.05 10.10 9.55
N GLY A 283 -9.62 8.89 9.58
CA GLY A 283 -10.98 8.61 9.08
C GLY A 283 -11.14 8.54 7.55
N LYS A 284 -10.08 8.80 6.80
CA LYS A 284 -10.01 8.64 5.33
C LYS A 284 -9.29 7.36 4.95
N ALA A 285 -9.51 6.90 3.72
CA ALA A 285 -8.76 5.80 3.13
C ALA A 285 -8.15 6.25 1.80
N TYR A 286 -6.86 6.00 1.62
CA TYR A 286 -6.11 6.31 0.42
C TYR A 286 -5.65 5.02 -0.25
N ILE A 287 -5.90 4.90 -1.54
CA ILE A 287 -5.44 3.78 -2.36
C ILE A 287 -4.17 4.17 -3.12
N PHE A 288 -3.10 3.44 -2.91
CA PHE A 288 -1.83 3.54 -3.62
C PHE A 288 -1.73 2.38 -4.58
N TYR A 289 -1.64 2.64 -5.88
CA TYR A 289 -1.70 1.61 -6.91
C TYR A 289 -0.69 1.92 -8.01
N PHE A 290 -0.26 0.92 -8.76
CA PHE A 290 0.61 1.14 -9.91
C PHE A 290 -0.17 1.11 -11.23
N THR A 291 0.41 1.74 -12.25
CA THR A 291 -0.04 1.66 -13.65
C THR A 291 1.15 1.31 -14.55
N HIS A 292 0.85 0.68 -15.69
CA HIS A 292 1.79 0.59 -16.82
C HIS A 292 1.34 1.55 -17.92
N PRO A 293 1.75 2.83 -17.87
CA PRO A 293 1.15 3.88 -18.70
C PRO A 293 1.25 3.65 -20.21
N GLY A 294 2.27 2.95 -20.69
CA GLY A 294 2.39 2.62 -22.11
C GLY A 294 1.53 1.43 -22.56
N ARG A 295 0.87 0.69 -21.66
CA ARG A 295 -0.05 -0.43 -22.01
C ARG A 295 -1.43 0.09 -22.41
N THR A 296 -1.46 0.87 -23.48
CA THR A 296 -2.69 1.36 -24.09
C THR A 296 -3.26 0.33 -25.08
N PRO A 297 -4.52 0.49 -25.55
CA PRO A 297 -5.07 -0.35 -26.60
C PRO A 297 -4.20 -0.39 -27.87
N GLU A 298 -3.57 0.73 -28.24
CA GLU A 298 -2.74 0.87 -29.43
C GLU A 298 -1.40 0.13 -29.32
N ASN A 299 -0.87 0.00 -28.10
CA ASN A 299 0.40 -0.68 -27.81
C ASN A 299 0.20 -2.14 -27.35
N LYS A 300 -0.97 -2.73 -27.61
CA LYS A 300 -1.28 -4.09 -27.15
C LYS A 300 -0.26 -5.10 -27.71
N GLY A 301 0.42 -5.81 -26.82
CA GLY A 301 1.41 -6.82 -27.17
C GLY A 301 2.79 -6.27 -27.55
N VAL A 302 2.99 -4.95 -27.54
CA VAL A 302 4.31 -4.34 -27.77
C VAL A 302 5.20 -4.56 -26.55
N ASP A 303 6.38 -5.13 -26.76
CA ASP A 303 7.42 -5.31 -25.76
C ASP A 303 8.45 -4.17 -25.87
N SER A 304 8.28 -3.11 -25.08
CA SER A 304 9.14 -1.93 -25.09
C SER A 304 9.33 -1.37 -23.69
N TYR A 305 10.29 -0.46 -23.52
CA TYR A 305 10.45 0.28 -22.26
C TYR A 305 9.14 0.96 -21.82
N GLU A 306 8.41 1.59 -22.75
CA GLU A 306 7.15 2.29 -22.43
C GLU A 306 6.04 1.35 -21.91
N THR A 307 5.96 0.12 -22.41
CA THR A 307 4.96 -0.87 -21.95
C THR A 307 5.40 -1.64 -20.70
N LYS A 308 6.69 -1.54 -20.33
CA LYS A 308 7.28 -2.09 -19.11
C LYS A 308 7.26 -1.12 -17.94
N ARG A 309 7.56 0.16 -18.18
CA ARG A 309 7.68 1.15 -17.10
C ARG A 309 6.40 1.22 -16.29
N SER A 310 6.54 1.52 -15.01
CA SER A 310 5.41 1.71 -14.13
C SER A 310 5.62 2.85 -13.15
N SER A 311 4.50 3.42 -12.73
CA SER A 311 4.46 4.53 -11.80
C SER A 311 3.42 4.26 -10.73
N ILE A 312 3.67 4.73 -9.52
CA ILE A 312 2.71 4.69 -8.43
C ILE A 312 1.82 5.93 -8.53
N GLN A 313 0.54 5.72 -8.22
CA GLN A 313 -0.54 6.68 -8.24
C GLN A 313 -1.22 6.67 -6.87
N VAL A 314 -2.01 7.70 -6.59
CA VAL A 314 -2.83 7.75 -5.38
C VAL A 314 -4.19 8.34 -5.66
N ALA A 315 -5.21 7.79 -5.01
CA ALA A 315 -6.55 8.34 -4.97
C ALA A 315 -7.14 8.21 -3.57
N GLU A 316 -8.10 9.08 -3.25
CA GLU A 316 -8.91 8.94 -2.04
C GLU A 316 -10.10 8.01 -2.33
N LEU A 317 -10.32 7.02 -1.47
CA LEU A 317 -11.50 6.18 -1.54
C LEU A 317 -12.71 6.95 -0.99
N GLU A 318 -13.85 6.76 -1.64
CA GLU A 318 -15.14 7.29 -1.22
C GLU A 318 -16.05 6.13 -0.82
N TYR A 319 -16.86 6.33 0.22
CA TYR A 319 -17.83 5.33 0.68
C TYR A 319 -19.23 5.94 0.65
N ASN A 320 -20.11 5.36 -0.17
CA ASN A 320 -21.48 5.80 -0.33
C ASN A 320 -22.40 4.58 -0.42
N ASN A 321 -23.46 4.54 0.40
CA ASN A 321 -24.51 3.52 0.35
C ASN A 321 -24.00 2.06 0.34
N GLY A 322 -22.96 1.75 1.12
CA GLY A 322 -22.42 0.39 1.19
C GLY A 322 -21.37 0.03 0.13
N GLU A 323 -21.02 0.97 -0.75
CA GLU A 323 -20.05 0.76 -1.83
C GLU A 323 -18.81 1.64 -1.67
N ILE A 324 -17.64 1.09 -2.02
CA ILE A 324 -16.40 1.85 -2.20
C ILE A 324 -16.26 2.23 -3.67
N SER A 325 -15.99 3.52 -3.90
CA SER A 325 -15.61 4.05 -5.20
C SER A 325 -14.34 4.91 -5.07
N CYS A 326 -13.81 5.32 -6.22
CA CYS A 326 -12.64 6.17 -6.29
C CYS A 326 -12.70 6.99 -7.57
N ASN A 327 -12.69 8.32 -7.46
CA ASN A 327 -12.46 9.19 -8.60
C ASN A 327 -10.97 9.55 -8.67
N ARG A 328 -10.23 8.77 -9.46
CA ARG A 328 -8.78 8.93 -9.66
C ARG A 328 -8.38 10.24 -10.31
N ASP A 329 -9.30 11.00 -10.91
CA ASP A 329 -9.01 12.31 -11.50
C ASP A 329 -9.09 13.46 -10.49
N LYS A 330 -9.77 13.27 -9.35
CA LYS A 330 -9.79 14.29 -8.29
C LYS A 330 -8.38 14.57 -7.76
N SER A 331 -8.12 15.82 -7.42
CA SER A 331 -6.91 16.23 -6.71
C SER A 331 -6.90 15.59 -5.33
N VAL A 332 -5.81 14.91 -4.98
CA VAL A 332 -5.69 14.23 -3.69
C VAL A 332 -4.97 15.14 -2.71
N GLN A 333 -5.70 15.52 -1.66
CA GLN A 333 -5.16 16.25 -0.52
C GLN A 333 -4.80 15.23 0.57
N ILE A 334 -3.50 15.02 0.79
CA ILE A 334 -2.98 14.01 1.71
C ILE A 334 -1.99 14.63 2.71
N ASN A 335 -2.08 14.14 3.95
CA ASN A 335 -1.15 14.41 5.04
C ASN A 335 -1.24 13.24 6.00
N LEU A 336 -0.50 12.17 5.72
CA LEU A 336 -0.52 10.96 6.52
C LEU A 336 0.09 11.21 7.91
N LYS A 337 -0.69 10.95 8.96
CA LYS A 337 -0.33 11.16 10.37
C LYS A 337 0.17 9.87 11.03
N GLN A 338 1.19 10.00 11.89
CA GLN A 338 1.71 8.91 12.73
C GLN A 338 0.63 8.21 13.55
#